data_AF-A0A9Q0SGZ4-F1
#
_entry.id   AF-A0A9Q0SGZ4-F1
#
_cell.length_a   1.000
_cell.length_b   1.000
_cell.length_c   1.000
_cell.angle_alpha   90.00
_cell.angle_beta   90.00
_cell.angle_gamma   90.00
#
_symmetry.space_group_name_H-M   'P 1'
#
loop_
_entity.id
_entity.type
_entity.pdbx_description
1 polymer ?
#
loop_
_entity_poly.entity_id
_entity_poly.type
_entity_poly.pdbx_seq_one_letter_code
_entity_poly.pdbx_strand_id
1 'polypeptide(L)'
;MCSDVIDDWVQIGLPAKAKVKAEFGHLPPDDEQNRECEMEAVNLSLINIQTYPYVREKMARKALALRGGYYDFVKGCFELWEVKSIIHHEDSASSTTQIHNIYVVSITL
;
A
#
# COMPACT_ATOMS: atom_id res chain seq x y z
N MET A 1 32.61 -8.26 -12.53
CA MET A 1 32.09 -8.11 -11.16
C MET A 1 31.44 -6.74 -11.06
N CYS A 2 30.24 -6.61 -11.62
CA CYS A 2 29.40 -5.43 -11.40
C CYS A 2 28.18 -5.98 -10.67
N SER A 3 28.22 -6.00 -9.34
CA SER A 3 27.01 -6.14 -8.55
C SER A 3 26.39 -4.76 -8.56
N ASP A 4 25.61 -4.52 -9.62
CA ASP A 4 25.04 -3.23 -9.96
C ASP A 4 24.30 -2.61 -8.77
N VAL A 5 24.51 -1.31 -8.64
CA VAL A 5 24.06 -0.41 -7.60
C VAL A 5 22.54 -0.54 -7.46
N ILE A 6 22.09 -1.26 -6.45
CA ILE A 6 20.69 -1.20 -6.04
C ILE A 6 20.56 0.17 -5.39
N ASP A 7 19.97 1.11 -6.11
CA ASP A 7 19.71 2.46 -5.62
C ASP A 7 18.96 2.45 -4.28
N ASP A 8 19.25 3.42 -3.42
CA ASP A 8 18.67 3.56 -2.08
C ASP A 8 17.13 3.55 -2.08
N TRP A 9 16.49 3.94 -3.19
CA TRP A 9 15.03 3.93 -3.31
C TRP A 9 14.43 2.51 -3.28
N VAL A 10 15.17 1.50 -3.74
CA VAL A 10 14.74 0.08 -3.68
C VAL A 10 14.78 -0.43 -2.23
N GLN A 11 15.65 0.14 -1.40
CA GLN A 11 15.81 -0.27 0.00
C GLN A 11 14.54 0.00 0.84
N ILE A 12 13.68 0.92 0.38
CA ILE A 12 12.39 1.22 1.01
C ILE A 12 11.50 -0.02 1.07
N GLY A 13 11.63 -0.97 0.13
CA GLY A 13 10.87 -2.22 0.11
C GLY A 13 11.40 -3.33 1.01
N LEU A 14 12.59 -3.18 1.61
CA LEU A 14 13.19 -4.23 2.44
C LEU A 14 12.34 -4.64 3.65
N PRO A 15 11.66 -3.72 4.38
CA PRO A 15 10.77 -4.10 5.47
C PRO A 15 9.62 -5.01 5.00
N ALA A 16 9.05 -4.71 3.82
CA ALA A 16 7.99 -5.52 3.23
C ALA A 16 8.48 -6.94 2.91
N LYS A 17 9.63 -7.06 2.24
CA LYS A 17 10.27 -8.35 1.94
C LYS A 17 10.58 -9.15 3.20
N ALA A 18 11.12 -8.49 4.24
CA ALA A 18 11.45 -9.14 5.50
C ALA A 18 10.20 -9.70 6.21
N LYS A 19 9.11 -8.92 6.24
CA LYS A 19 7.83 -9.34 6.80
C LYS A 19 7.23 -10.52 6.03
N VAL A 20 7.19 -10.45 4.71
CA VAL A 20 6.64 -11.54 3.88
C VAL A 20 7.45 -12.81 4.03
N LYS A 21 8.78 -12.73 4.10
CA LYS A 21 9.61 -13.90 4.36
C LYS A 21 9.34 -14.52 5.74
N ALA A 22 8.98 -13.70 6.74
CA ALA A 22 8.66 -14.20 8.07
C ALA A 22 7.28 -14.88 8.13
N GLU A 23 6.27 -14.30 7.46
CA GLU A 23 4.87 -14.79 7.50
C GLU A 23 4.60 -15.88 6.45
N PHE A 24 5.18 -15.72 5.26
CA PHE A 24 4.97 -16.56 4.08
C PHE A 24 6.25 -17.27 3.61
N GLY A 25 7.27 -17.37 4.46
CA GLY A 25 8.51 -18.10 4.14
C GLY A 25 8.34 -19.60 3.91
N HIS A 26 7.16 -20.13 4.27
CA HIS A 26 6.76 -21.52 4.00
C HIS A 26 6.20 -21.71 2.59
N LEU A 27 5.78 -20.64 1.91
CA LEU A 27 5.35 -20.70 0.52
C LEU A 27 6.59 -20.81 -0.38
N PRO A 28 6.44 -21.40 -1.58
CA PRO A 28 7.51 -21.40 -2.55
C PRO A 28 7.95 -19.95 -2.88
N PRO A 29 9.24 -19.70 -3.11
CA PRO A 29 9.75 -18.36 -3.49
C PRO A 29 9.28 -17.87 -4.87
N ASP A 30 8.31 -18.53 -5.48
CA ASP A 30 7.77 -18.24 -6.80
C ASP A 30 6.72 -17.13 -6.74
N ASP A 31 5.75 -17.19 -7.65
CA ASP A 31 4.72 -16.17 -7.84
C ASP A 31 3.91 -15.88 -6.56
N GLU A 32 3.77 -16.84 -5.65
CA GLU A 32 3.01 -16.64 -4.41
C GLU A 32 3.72 -15.70 -3.42
N GLN A 33 5.01 -15.92 -3.15
CA GLN A 33 5.78 -15.05 -2.24
C GLN A 33 6.01 -13.65 -2.85
N ASN A 34 6.13 -13.56 -4.17
CA ASN A 34 6.23 -12.28 -4.88
C ASN A 34 4.94 -11.48 -4.79
N ARG A 35 3.78 -12.11 -5.01
CA ARG A 35 2.47 -11.45 -4.83
C ARG A 35 2.31 -10.87 -3.43
N GLU A 36 2.65 -11.62 -2.39
CA GLU A 36 2.58 -11.12 -1.02
C GLU A 36 3.57 -9.96 -0.78
N CYS A 37 4.78 -10.02 -1.36
CA CYS A 37 5.74 -8.91 -1.32
C CYS A 37 5.21 -7.64 -2.00
N GLU A 38 4.56 -7.77 -3.14
CA GLU A 38 3.97 -6.65 -3.89
C GLU A 38 2.85 -5.98 -3.10
N MET A 39 1.93 -6.77 -2.54
CA MET A 39 0.86 -6.24 -1.69
C MET A 39 1.41 -5.58 -0.43
N GLU A 40 2.44 -6.15 0.20
CA GLU A 40 3.05 -5.56 1.39
C GLU A 40 3.84 -4.28 1.05
N ALA A 41 4.46 -4.19 -0.13
CA ALA A 41 5.11 -2.96 -0.59
C ALA A 41 4.10 -1.82 -0.79
N VAL A 42 2.91 -2.13 -1.30
CA VAL A 42 1.79 -1.18 -1.35
C VAL A 42 1.41 -0.75 0.06
N ASN A 43 1.24 -1.69 1.00
CA ASN A 43 0.91 -1.38 2.39
C ASN A 43 1.95 -0.46 3.06
N LEU A 44 3.24 -0.74 2.87
CA LEU A 44 4.32 0.09 3.39
C LEU A 44 4.26 1.52 2.84
N SER A 45 3.97 1.65 1.55
CA SER A 45 3.78 2.96 0.93
C SER A 45 2.58 3.72 1.50
N LEU A 46 1.46 3.03 1.77
CA LEU A 46 0.28 3.62 2.41
C LEU A 46 0.58 4.05 3.86
N ILE A 47 1.39 3.29 4.61
CA ILE A 47 1.85 3.68 5.95
C ILE A 47 2.70 4.95 5.86
N ASN A 48 3.66 5.00 4.92
CA ASN A 48 4.50 6.17 4.70
C ASN A 48 3.66 7.41 4.35
N ILE A 49 2.66 7.28 3.48
CA ILE A 49 1.74 8.36 3.12
C ILE A 49 0.95 8.87 4.35
N GLN A 50 0.57 7.99 5.28
CA GLN A 50 -0.14 8.39 6.53
C GLN A 50 0.76 9.11 7.56
N THR A 51 2.09 9.05 7.41
CA THR A 51 3.00 9.79 8.29
C THR A 51 2.93 11.31 8.06
N TYR A 52 2.50 11.74 6.86
CA TYR A 52 2.39 13.14 6.53
C TYR A 52 1.18 13.79 7.24
N PRO A 53 1.37 14.89 8.01
CA PRO A 53 0.30 15.52 8.78
C PRO A 53 -0.92 15.94 7.95
N TYR A 54 -0.69 16.47 6.75
CA TYR A 54 -1.76 16.92 5.85
C TYR A 54 -2.62 15.76 5.32
N VAL A 55 -2.03 14.58 5.10
CA VAL A 55 -2.76 13.38 4.69
C VAL A 55 -3.64 12.91 5.84
N ARG A 56 -3.04 12.77 7.03
CA ARG A 56 -3.75 12.32 8.23
C ARG A 56 -4.93 13.21 8.56
N GLU A 57 -4.73 14.53 8.50
CA GLU A 57 -5.79 15.51 8.74
C GLU A 57 -6.92 15.40 7.72
N LYS A 58 -6.60 15.24 6.42
CA LYS A 58 -7.63 15.08 5.39
C LYS A 58 -8.38 13.75 5.48
N MET A 59 -7.69 12.66 5.84
CA MET A 59 -8.32 11.37 6.13
C MET A 59 -9.27 11.48 7.33
N ALA A 60 -8.83 12.14 8.41
CA ALA A 60 -9.66 12.35 9.60
C ALA A 60 -10.93 13.18 9.32
N ARG A 61 -10.84 14.16 8.41
CA ARG A 61 -11.97 14.97 7.94
C ARG A 61 -12.83 14.29 6.88
N LYS A 62 -12.57 13.01 6.55
CA LYS A 62 -13.22 12.28 5.44
C LYS A 62 -13.14 13.01 4.08
N ALA A 63 -12.10 13.82 3.89
CA ALA A 63 -11.86 14.60 2.66
C ALA A 63 -10.85 13.91 1.71
N LEU A 64 -10.19 12.85 2.18
CA LEU A 64 -9.22 12.05 1.43
C LEU A 64 -9.42 10.57 1.77
N ALA A 65 -9.60 9.75 0.73
CA ALA A 65 -9.56 8.30 0.85
C ALA A 65 -8.21 7.79 0.34
N LEU A 66 -7.58 6.92 1.12
CA LEU A 66 -6.29 6.33 0.78
C LEU A 66 -6.49 4.85 0.46
N ARG A 67 -6.13 4.46 -0.78
CA ARG A 67 -6.37 3.10 -1.28
C ARG A 67 -5.11 2.47 -1.85
N GLY A 68 -4.90 1.20 -1.53
CA GLY A 68 -3.90 0.34 -2.16
C GLY A 68 -4.54 -0.45 -3.30
N GLY A 69 -3.77 -0.68 -4.36
CA GLY A 69 -4.18 -1.53 -5.47
C GLY A 69 -3.08 -2.51 -5.87
N TYR A 70 -3.50 -3.70 -6.26
CA TYR A 70 -2.66 -4.76 -6.82
C TYR A 70 -3.26 -5.21 -8.15
N TYR A 71 -2.42 -5.37 -9.17
CA TYR A 71 -2.87 -5.81 -10.49
C TYR A 71 -2.16 -7.11 -10.90
N ASP A 72 -2.92 -8.20 -10.98
CA ASP A 72 -2.46 -9.47 -11.52
C ASP A 72 -2.48 -9.41 -13.05
N PHE A 73 -1.31 -9.24 -13.66
CA PHE A 73 -1.19 -9.15 -15.12
C PHE A 73 -1.54 -10.46 -15.84
N VAL A 74 -1.30 -11.61 -15.21
CA VAL A 74 -1.55 -12.93 -15.80
C VAL A 74 -3.06 -13.21 -15.84
N LYS A 75 -3.76 -12.90 -14.76
CA LYS A 75 -5.21 -13.12 -14.64
C LYS A 75 -6.04 -11.93 -15.14
N GLY A 76 -5.43 -10.77 -15.32
CA GLY A 76 -6.13 -9.51 -15.66
C GLY A 76 -7.02 -9.00 -14.51
N CYS A 77 -6.67 -9.30 -13.26
CA CYS A 77 -7.48 -8.98 -12.09
C CYS A 77 -6.90 -7.78 -11.33
N PHE A 78 -7.76 -6.84 -10.94
CA PHE A 78 -7.39 -5.70 -10.09
C PHE A 78 -8.03 -5.84 -8.71
N GLU A 79 -7.20 -5.96 -7.69
CA GLU A 79 -7.60 -5.94 -6.28
C GLU A 79 -7.39 -4.54 -5.71
N LEU A 80 -8.41 -3.98 -5.04
CA LEU A 80 -8.37 -2.64 -4.45
C LEU A 80 -8.83 -2.71 -2.99
N TRP A 81 -8.06 -2.11 -2.08
CA TRP A 81 -8.41 -2.01 -0.66
C TRP A 81 -8.26 -0.58 -0.14
N GLU A 82 -9.08 -0.21 0.84
CA GLU A 82 -9.08 1.12 1.46
C GLU A 82 -8.54 1.06 2.89
N VAL A 83 -7.68 2.01 3.23
CA VAL A 83 -7.16 2.18 4.59
C VAL A 83 -8.23 2.83 5.45
N LYS A 84 -8.74 2.10 6.45
CA LYS A 84 -9.74 2.62 7.40
C LYS A 84 -9.05 3.46 8.48
N SER A 85 -9.37 4.75 8.55
CA SER A 85 -9.03 5.55 9.72
C SER A 85 -9.96 5.20 10.88
N ILE A 86 -9.42 4.68 11.99
CA ILE A 86 -10.19 4.45 13.22
C ILE A 86 -10.44 5.82 13.87
N ILE A 87 -11.58 6.44 13.57
CA ILE A 87 -12.07 7.59 14.32
C ILE A 87 -13.51 7.30 14.71
N HIS A 88 -13.72 7.06 16.00
CA HIS A 88 -15.04 7.04 16.63
C HIS A 88 -15.53 8.48 16.75
N HIS A 89 -16.39 8.93 15.83
CA HIS A 89 -17.22 10.09 16.10
C HIS A 89 -18.60 9.86 15.53
N GLU A 90 -19.61 10.03 16.40
CA GLU A 90 -21.02 9.95 16.08
C GLU A 90 -21.37 10.77 14.84
N ASP A 91 -22.26 10.18 14.04
CA ASP A 91 -22.82 10.75 12.83
C ASP A 91 -23.42 12.14 13.10
N SER A 92 -22.73 13.16 12.60
CA SER A 92 -23.36 14.43 12.27
C SER A 92 -23.29 14.63 10.77
N ALA A 93 -24.45 14.88 10.19
CA ALA A 93 -24.70 14.91 8.77
C ALA A 93 -23.92 16.03 8.04
N SER A 94 -23.78 15.81 6.72
CA SER A 94 -23.68 16.83 5.67
C SER A 94 -22.29 17.45 5.41
N SER A 95 -21.68 17.03 4.31
CA SER A 95 -21.43 17.89 3.14
C SER A 95 -20.76 17.03 2.07
N THR A 96 -21.24 17.11 0.83
CA THR A 96 -20.62 16.47 -0.34
C THR A 96 -19.23 17.07 -0.56
N THR A 97 -18.26 16.58 0.19
CA THR A 97 -16.86 16.96 0.07
C THR A 97 -16.28 16.11 -1.04
N GLN A 98 -15.68 16.74 -2.04
CA GLN A 98 -15.00 16.04 -3.13
C GLN A 98 -13.86 15.20 -2.54
N ILE A 99 -14.09 13.89 -2.44
CA ILE A 99 -13.11 12.94 -1.91
C ILE A 99 -12.00 12.83 -2.93
N HIS A 100 -10.80 13.28 -2.56
CA HIS A 100 -9.60 13.04 -3.35
C HIS A 100 -9.18 11.58 -3.12
N ASN A 101 -8.74 10.89 -4.17
CA ASN A 101 -8.24 9.52 -4.09
C ASN A 101 -6.74 9.52 -4.39
N ILE A 102 -5.95 8.84 -3.56
CA ILE A 102 -4.57 8.48 -3.87
C ILE A 102 -4.53 6.97 -4.08
N TYR A 103 -4.02 6.55 -5.23
CA TYR A 103 -3.81 5.15 -5.60
C TYR A 103 -2.32 4.85 -5.58
N VAL A 104 -1.91 3.85 -4.81
CA VAL A 104 -0.59 3.25 -4.90
C VAL A 104 -0.75 1.87 -5.53
N VAL A 105 -0.10 1.65 -6.66
CA VAL A 105 -0.14 0.39 -7.40
C VAL A 105 1.29 -0.13 -7.51
N SER A 106 1.52 -1.37 -7.07
CA SER A 106 2.74 -2.09 -7.44
C SER A 106 2.59 -2.55 -8.88
N ILE A 107 3.46 -2.06 -9.77
CA ILE A 107 3.67 -2.67 -11.09
C ILE A 107 5.02 -3.34 -11.00
N THR A 108 5.03 -4.67 -10.96
CA THR A 108 6.26 -5.43 -11.14
C THR A 108 6.55 -5.50 -12.64
N LEU A 109 7.75 -5.09 -13.03
CA LEU A 109 8.30 -5.23 -14.39
C LEU A 109 8.79 -6.65 -14.62
#